data_AF-A0A916QWF8-F1
#
_entry.id   AF-A0A916QWF8-F1
#
_cell.length_a   1.000
_cell.length_b   1.000
_cell.length_c   1.000
_cell.angle_alpha   90.00
_cell.angle_beta   90.00
_cell.angle_gamma   90.00
#
_symmetry.space_group_name_H-M   'P 1'
#
loop_
_entity.id
_entity.type
_entity.pdbx_description
1 polymer ?
#
loop_
_entity_poly.entity_id
_entity_poly.type
_entity_poly.pdbx_seq_one_letter_code
_entity_poly.pdbx_strand_id
1 'polypeptide(L)'
;MSYSDLTLPKIQQEFSLTINEQVDFFANIPEVKPSDFLKQTLQNNLPLALAINTEKARFLTECSANRNDYCPDFNRIQKNPE
;
A
#
# COMPACT_ATOMS: atom_id res chain seq x y z
N MET A 1 -8.73 -21.64 -15.77
CA MET A 1 -8.86 -21.85 -14.31
C MET A 1 -9.75 -20.79 -13.71
N SER A 2 -10.51 -21.10 -12.65
CA SER A 2 -11.19 -20.07 -11.86
C SER A 2 -10.14 -19.29 -11.06
N TYR A 3 -10.33 -17.98 -10.89
CA TYR A 3 -9.43 -17.13 -10.11
C TYR A 3 -9.28 -17.61 -8.66
N SER A 4 -10.31 -18.25 -8.11
CA SER A 4 -10.31 -18.79 -6.75
C SER A 4 -9.41 -20.01 -6.55
N ASP A 5 -9.03 -20.70 -7.62
CA ASP A 5 -8.24 -21.94 -7.57
C ASP A 5 -6.73 -21.73 -7.80
N LEU A 6 -6.35 -20.47 -8.05
CA LEU A 6 -4.98 -20.03 -8.32
C LEU A 6 -4.17 -20.05 -7.03
N THR A 7 -3.23 -20.99 -6.94
CA THR A 7 -2.24 -21.04 -5.86
C THR A 7 -0.84 -20.87 -6.45
N LEU A 8 0.05 -20.22 -5.70
CA LEU A 8 1.45 -20.00 -6.09
C LEU A 8 2.16 -21.27 -6.61
N PRO A 9 2.09 -22.43 -5.93
CA PRO A 9 2.76 -23.63 -6.42
C PRO A 9 2.17 -24.17 -7.74
N LYS A 10 0.86 -24.03 -7.97
CA LYS A 10 0.22 -24.47 -9.23
C LYS A 10 0.69 -23.63 -10.41
N ILE A 11 0.68 -22.31 -10.25
CA ILE A 11 1.07 -21.38 -11.31
C ILE A 11 2.57 -21.52 -11.61
N GLN A 12 3.40 -21.73 -10.59
CA GLN A 12 4.83 -21.96 -10.78
C GLN A 12 5.10 -23.16 -11.69
N GLN A 13 4.36 -24.25 -11.51
CA GLN A 13 4.49 -25.47 -12.30
C GLN A 13 3.89 -25.34 -13.71
N GLU A 14 2.68 -24.81 -13.82
CA GLU A 14 1.96 -24.71 -15.10
C GLU A 14 2.64 -23.75 -16.07
N PHE A 15 3.17 -22.64 -15.56
CA PHE A 15 3.79 -21.60 -16.37
C PHE A 15 5.32 -21.64 -16.34
N SER A 16 5.91 -22.65 -15.68
CA SER A 16 7.37 -22.78 -15.53
C SER A 16 8.03 -21.49 -15.03
N LEU A 17 7.42 -20.87 -14.01
CA LEU A 17 7.89 -19.58 -13.48
C LEU A 17 8.99 -19.80 -12.44
N THR A 18 9.92 -18.84 -12.39
CA THR A 18 10.89 -18.75 -11.30
C THR A 18 10.44 -17.67 -10.33
N ILE A 19 10.29 -18.01 -9.05
CA ILE A 19 10.00 -17.04 -8.01
C ILE A 19 11.31 -16.33 -7.65
N ASN A 20 11.33 -15.00 -7.83
CA ASN A 20 12.44 -14.17 -7.40
C ASN A 20 12.01 -13.42 -6.14
N GLU A 21 12.60 -13.77 -4.99
CA GLU A 21 12.30 -13.18 -3.68
C GLU A 21 13.11 -11.91 -3.41
N GLN A 22 13.55 -11.20 -4.45
CA GLN A 22 14.22 -9.91 -4.28
C GLN A 22 13.34 -8.94 -3.50
N VAL A 23 13.77 -8.68 -2.27
CA VAL A 23 13.25 -7.59 -1.45
C VAL A 23 13.83 -6.29 -2.04
N ASP A 24 13.02 -5.24 -2.08
CA ASP A 24 13.39 -3.90 -2.57
C ASP A 24 13.48 -3.69 -4.09
N PHE A 25 12.49 -4.19 -4.85
CA PHE A 25 12.31 -3.89 -6.28
C PHE A 25 12.37 -2.40 -6.65
N PHE A 26 12.02 -1.52 -5.70
CA PHE A 26 11.98 -0.07 -5.90
C PHE A 26 13.11 0.69 -5.20
N ALA A 27 14.07 0.02 -4.54
CA ALA A 27 15.15 0.72 -3.82
C ALA A 27 15.98 1.66 -4.71
N ASN A 28 16.13 1.30 -5.99
CA ASN A 28 16.92 2.08 -6.94
C ASN A 28 16.09 3.11 -7.73
N ILE A 29 14.78 3.21 -7.47
CA ILE A 29 13.90 4.13 -8.20
C ILE A 29 13.84 5.46 -7.43
N PRO A 30 14.19 6.58 -8.07
CA PRO A 30 14.14 7.88 -7.41
C PRO A 30 12.68 8.26 -7.11
N GLU A 31 12.49 8.91 -5.96
CA GLU A 31 11.17 9.40 -5.57
C GLU A 31 10.62 10.42 -6.58
N VAL A 32 9.34 10.25 -6.92
CA VAL A 32 8.64 11.17 -7.83
C VAL A 32 7.81 12.14 -7.00
N LYS A 33 7.98 13.44 -7.27
CA LYS A 33 7.16 14.46 -6.63
C LYS A 33 5.70 14.33 -7.09
N PRO A 34 4.73 14.31 -6.15
CA PRO A 34 3.32 14.25 -6.53
C PRO A 34 2.90 15.53 -7.26
N SER A 35 1.98 15.38 -8.22
CA SER A 35 1.42 16.50 -8.97
C SER A 35 0.62 17.43 -8.06
N ASP A 36 0.51 18.70 -8.43
CA ASP A 36 -0.21 19.67 -7.62
C ASP A 36 -1.71 19.39 -7.55
N PHE A 37 -2.28 18.86 -8.63
CA PHE A 37 -3.66 18.39 -8.65
C PHE A 37 -3.91 17.28 -7.61
N LEU A 38 -2.99 16.31 -7.51
CA LEU A 38 -3.09 15.25 -6.52
C LEU A 38 -3.00 15.80 -5.09
N LYS A 39 -2.06 16.73 -4.83
CA LYS A 39 -1.93 17.37 -3.51
C LYS A 39 -3.20 18.10 -3.10
N GLN A 40 -3.76 18.91 -3.99
CA GLN A 40 -5.00 19.67 -3.74
C GLN A 40 -6.18 18.72 -3.48
N THR A 41 -6.29 17.66 -4.28
CA THR A 41 -7.34 16.65 -4.12
C THR A 41 -7.24 15.97 -2.76
N LEU A 42 -6.04 15.57 -2.34
CA LEU A 42 -5.83 14.94 -1.04
C LEU A 42 -6.14 15.89 0.13
N GLN A 43 -5.71 17.15 0.04
CA GLN A 43 -6.01 18.16 1.06
C GLN A 43 -7.52 18.39 1.22
N ASN A 44 -8.25 18.50 0.12
CA ASN A 44 -9.70 18.73 0.14
C ASN A 44 -10.50 17.55 0.70
N ASN A 45 -10.01 16.32 0.50
CA ASN A 45 -10.67 15.10 0.98
C ASN A 45 -10.21 14.65 2.37
N LEU A 46 -9.23 15.34 2.97
CA LEU A 46 -8.70 15.02 4.30
C LEU A 46 -9.77 15.03 5.40
N PRO A 47 -10.67 16.04 5.49
CA PRO A 47 -11.70 16.06 6.53
C PRO A 47 -12.71 14.91 6.39
N LEU A 48 -13.03 14.55 5.15
CA LEU A 48 -13.94 13.45 4.83
C LEU A 48 -13.30 12.09 5.18
N ALA A 49 -12.04 11.89 4.85
CA ALA A 49 -11.30 10.68 5.20
C ALA A 49 -11.23 10.47 6.73
N LEU A 50 -11.02 11.54 7.50
CA LEU A 50 -11.04 11.49 8.97
C LEU A 50 -12.43 11.14 9.52
N ALA A 51 -13.49 11.67 8.92
CA ALA A 51 -14.87 11.40 9.34
C ALA A 51 -15.32 9.96 9.03
N ILE A 52 -14.81 9.35 7.96
CA ILE A 52 -15.16 7.99 7.53
C ILE A 52 -14.54 6.91 8.44
N ASN A 53 -13.49 7.24 9.22
CA ASN A 53 -12.82 6.40 10.22
C ASN A 53 -12.53 4.94 9.79
N THR A 54 -12.39 4.69 8.49
CA THR A 54 -11.90 3.40 7.99
C THR A 54 -10.38 3.38 8.09
N GLU A 55 -9.80 2.23 8.40
CA GLU A 55 -8.33 2.11 8.52
C GLU A 55 -7.61 2.56 7.24
N LYS A 56 -8.19 2.26 6.07
CA LYS A 56 -7.68 2.71 4.77
C LYS A 56 -7.68 4.24 4.64
N ALA A 57 -8.69 4.93 5.19
CA ALA A 57 -8.77 6.39 5.17
C ALA A 57 -7.79 7.03 6.16
N ARG A 58 -7.59 6.45 7.35
CA ARG A 58 -6.58 6.91 8.33
C ARG A 58 -5.16 6.77 7.80
N PHE A 59 -4.85 5.67 7.13
CA PHE A 59 -3.51 5.44 6.57
C PHE A 59 -3.16 6.44 5.46
N LEU A 60 -4.15 6.81 4.64
CA LEU A 60 -4.01 7.84 3.60
C LEU A 60 -3.72 9.23 4.18
N THR A 61 -4.26 9.58 5.35
CA THR A 61 -3.99 10.87 5.99
C THR A 61 -2.60 10.90 6.62
N GLU A 62 -2.18 9.81 7.28
CA GLU A 62 -0.89 9.71 7.98
C GLU A 62 0.32 9.72 7.03
N CYS A 63 0.28 8.98 5.93
CA CYS A 63 1.37 9.00 4.93
C CYS A 63 1.46 10.34 4.18
N SER A 64 0.39 11.13 4.11
CA SER A 64 0.45 12.48 3.51
C SER A 64 1.11 13.53 4.42
N ALA A 65 1.20 13.25 5.73
CA ALA A 65 1.71 14.18 6.73
C ALA A 65 3.22 14.06 6.96
N ASN A 66 3.81 12.87 6.78
CA ASN A 66 5.23 12.65 7.05
C ASN A 66 6.02 12.58 5.75
N ARG A 67 6.72 13.66 5.41
CA ARG A 67 7.50 13.80 4.17
C ARG A 67 8.83 13.04 4.16
N ASN A 68 9.24 12.47 5.30
CA ASN A 68 10.40 11.60 5.42
C ASN A 68 10.06 10.42 6.34
N ASP A 69 10.52 9.24 5.92
CA ASP A 69 10.70 8.02 6.71
C ASP A 69 9.44 7.19 7.01
N TYR A 70 9.31 6.11 6.21
CA TYR A 70 8.56 4.87 6.48
C TYR A 70 7.08 5.02 6.87
N CYS A 71 6.17 4.72 5.94
CA CYS A 71 4.79 4.37 6.29
C CYS A 71 4.82 3.11 7.19
N PRO A 72 4.27 3.16 8.41
CA PRO A 72 4.35 2.03 9.33
C PRO A 72 3.59 0.82 8.77
N ASP A 73 4.22 -0.35 8.81
CA ASP A 73 3.66 -1.62 8.33
C ASP A 73 2.18 -1.81 8.71
N PHE A 74 1.35 -2.12 7.71
CA PHE A 74 -0.08 -2.41 7.82
C PHE A 74 -0.41 -3.44 8.93
N ASN A 75 0.56 -4.29 9.27
CA ASN A 75 0.44 -5.33 10.29
C ASN A 75 0.50 -4.84 11.75
N ARG A 76 0.79 -3.55 12.02
CA ARG A 76 0.90 -3.06 13.41
C ARG A 76 -0.43 -2.71 14.08
N ILE A 77 -1.50 -2.51 13.30
CA ILE A 77 -2.82 -2.11 13.82
C ILE A 77 -3.68 -3.31 14.26
N GLN A 78 -3.33 -4.53 13.84
CA GLN A 78 -4.01 -5.79 14.19
C GLN A 78 -3.84 -6.23 15.67
N LYS A 79 -3.23 -5.41 16.53
CA LYS A 79 -2.95 -5.77 17.93
C LYS A 79 -3.47 -4.72 18.92
N ASN A 80 -4.79 -4.51 18.94
CA ASN A 80 -5.45 -4.17 20.18
C ASN A 80 -6.90 -4.69 20.18
N PRO A 81 -7.22 -5.76 20.93
CA PRO A 81 -8.59 -6.14 21.23
C PRO A 81 -8.98 -5.50 22.56
N GLU A 82 -9.69 -4.37 22.51
CA GLU A 82 -10.74 -4.03 23.49
C GLU A 82 -11.90 -3.37 22.74
#